data_AF-A0A9E3QL13-F1
#
_entry.id   AF-A0A9E3QL13-F1
#
_cell.length_a   1.000
_cell.length_b   1.000
_cell.length_c   1.000
_cell.angle_alpha   90.00
_cell.angle_beta   90.00
_cell.angle_gamma   90.00
#
_symmetry.space_group_name_H-M   'P 1'
#
loop_
_entity.id
_entity.type
_entity.pdbx_description
1 polymer ?
#
loop_
_entity_poly.entity_id
_entity_poly.type
_entity_poly.pdbx_seq_one_letter_code
_entity_poly.pdbx_strand_id
1 'polypeptide(L)'
;MRWPSVFGRRDFATEIRLVLICALAILVGALCTGVAVVLLRLIDLFTNLFFYQQLSLESRSPANHALGALVVAIPALGGLIVGVMARFGSEKIRGHGIPEAMEAILIGQSRMPPKVALLKPLSSAIAIGSGGPFGAEGPIIMTGGAFGSLVAQLFRLTAAERKTLLVAGAAGGMSAIFATPVAAVLLAVELLLFELRPRSLVPVALASAVAALIRPYVFGPGPFFAVPLHAASPTTAALLSAVVVGLLAGLLSLLATAAVYGTEDFFHRLPIPWMWWPALGGLVVGLGGLIQPQALGVGYEIIQGLLQGDYPPALIRLLVVKALIWAVALGSGTSG
;
A
#
# COMPACT_ATOMS: atom_id res chain seq x y z
N MET A 1 -36.80 -17.52 -27.45
CA MET A 1 -35.72 -16.77 -26.79
C MET A 1 -35.68 -17.16 -25.31
N ARG A 2 -34.70 -17.97 -24.88
CA ARG A 2 -34.47 -18.24 -23.46
C ARG A 2 -33.59 -17.13 -22.92
N TRP A 3 -34.11 -16.35 -21.97
CA TRP A 3 -33.30 -15.43 -21.18
C TRP A 3 -32.18 -16.24 -20.49
N PRO A 4 -30.89 -15.87 -20.63
CA PRO A 4 -29.86 -16.49 -19.82
C PRO A 4 -30.17 -16.16 -18.36
N SER A 5 -30.35 -17.19 -17.54
CA SER A 5 -30.58 -17.03 -16.10
C SER A 5 -29.38 -16.29 -15.49
N VAL A 6 -29.57 -15.01 -15.19
CA VAL A 6 -28.54 -14.11 -14.63
C VAL A 6 -28.02 -14.62 -13.28
N PHE A 7 -28.75 -15.51 -12.62
CA PHE A 7 -28.35 -16.19 -11.39
C PHE A 7 -28.38 -17.71 -11.58
N GLY A 8 -27.28 -18.28 -12.06
CA GLY A 8 -27.11 -19.73 -12.04
C GLY A 8 -27.02 -20.22 -10.60
N ARG A 9 -27.90 -21.16 -10.18
CA ARG A 9 -27.91 -21.77 -8.83
C ARG A 9 -26.53 -22.27 -8.35
N ARG A 10 -25.58 -22.50 -9.26
CA ARG A 10 -24.19 -22.88 -8.98
C ARG A 10 -23.39 -21.85 -8.19
N ASP A 11 -23.64 -20.54 -8.38
CA ASP A 11 -22.87 -19.50 -7.67
C ASP A 11 -23.31 -19.33 -6.19
N PHE A 12 -24.46 -19.89 -5.82
CA PHE A 12 -25.05 -19.87 -4.47
C PHE A 12 -25.15 -21.26 -3.82
N ALA A 13 -24.74 -22.31 -4.52
CA ALA A 13 -24.69 -23.64 -3.95
C ALA A 13 -23.54 -23.70 -2.95
N THR A 14 -23.82 -24.03 -1.69
CA THR A 14 -22.84 -24.28 -0.64
C THR A 14 -22.11 -25.61 -0.93
N GLU A 15 -21.32 -25.65 -2.00
CA GLU A 15 -20.51 -26.80 -2.33
C GLU A 15 -19.36 -26.91 -1.31
N ILE A 16 -18.98 -28.15 -0.95
CA ILE A 16 -17.83 -28.44 -0.06
C ILE A 16 -16.58 -27.66 -0.47
N ARG A 17 -16.44 -27.41 -1.78
CA ARG A 17 -15.37 -26.63 -2.37
C ARG A 17 -15.33 -25.17 -1.89
N LEU A 18 -16.48 -24.51 -1.73
CA LEU A 18 -16.54 -23.15 -1.19
C LEU A 18 -16.07 -23.12 0.27
N VAL A 19 -16.46 -24.10 1.07
CA VAL A 19 -16.02 -24.22 2.47
C VAL A 19 -14.49 -24.35 2.54
N LEU A 20 -13.89 -25.14 1.65
CA LEU A 20 -12.44 -25.27 1.56
C LEU A 20 -11.77 -23.94 1.18
N ILE A 21 -12.31 -23.19 0.21
CA ILE A 21 -11.76 -21.87 -0.15
C ILE A 21 -11.89 -20.88 1.00
N CYS A 22 -13.01 -20.90 1.74
CA CYS A 22 -13.18 -20.10 2.95
C CYS A 22 -12.14 -20.46 4.02
N ALA A 23 -11.90 -21.75 4.28
CA ALA A 23 -10.89 -22.19 5.24
C ALA A 23 -9.48 -21.74 4.84
N LEU A 24 -9.12 -21.85 3.55
CA LEU A 24 -7.86 -21.33 3.04
C LEU A 24 -7.78 -19.81 3.14
N ALA A 25 -8.87 -19.09 2.89
CA ALA A 25 -8.91 -17.64 2.99
C ALA A 25 -8.74 -17.16 4.44
N ILE A 26 -9.34 -17.84 5.42
CA ILE A 26 -9.11 -17.61 6.85
C ILE A 26 -7.64 -17.76 7.20
N LEU A 27 -7.01 -18.85 6.75
CA LEU A 27 -5.57 -19.08 6.92
C LEU A 27 -4.75 -17.95 6.27
N VAL A 28 -5.08 -17.56 5.04
CA VAL A 28 -4.40 -16.47 4.32
C VAL A 28 -4.55 -15.14 5.06
N GLY A 29 -5.71 -14.81 5.61
CA GLY A 29 -5.92 -13.60 6.41
C GLY A 29 -5.04 -13.58 7.67
N ALA A 30 -4.94 -14.70 8.38
CA ALA A 30 -4.05 -14.83 9.53
C ALA A 30 -2.57 -14.68 9.14
N LEU A 31 -2.14 -15.36 8.07
CA LEU A 31 -0.76 -15.25 7.55
C LEU A 31 -0.43 -13.82 7.11
N CYS A 32 -1.36 -13.15 6.42
CA CYS A 32 -1.16 -11.77 5.95
C CYS A 32 -1.07 -10.77 7.11
N THR A 33 -1.62 -11.08 8.28
CA THR A 33 -1.38 -10.28 9.49
C THR A 33 0.08 -10.36 9.92
N GLY A 34 0.69 -11.54 9.87
CA GLY A 34 2.14 -11.71 10.09
C GLY A 34 2.98 -11.00 9.02
N VAL A 35 2.58 -11.08 7.75
CA VAL A 35 3.24 -10.35 6.64
C VAL A 35 3.19 -8.84 6.86
N ALA A 36 2.06 -8.30 7.33
CA ALA A 36 1.92 -6.89 7.66
C ALA A 36 2.89 -6.46 8.77
N VAL A 37 3.06 -7.27 9.81
CA VAL A 37 4.06 -7.02 10.87
C VAL A 37 5.46 -6.97 10.28
N VAL A 38 5.83 -7.98 9.49
CA VAL A 38 7.17 -8.04 8.91
C VAL A 38 7.44 -6.83 8.04
N LEU A 39 6.49 -6.43 7.19
CA LEU A 39 6.62 -5.25 6.33
C LEU A 39 6.86 -3.97 7.16
N LEU A 40 6.03 -3.72 8.18
CA LEU A 40 6.16 -2.52 9.01
C LEU A 40 7.46 -2.53 9.82
N ARG A 41 7.85 -3.68 10.39
CA ARG A 41 9.12 -3.81 11.12
C ARG A 41 10.34 -3.68 10.22
N LEU A 42 10.26 -4.09 8.95
CA LEU A 42 11.32 -3.83 7.97
C LEU A 42 11.41 -2.34 7.64
N ILE A 43 10.28 -1.64 7.50
CA ILE A 43 10.29 -0.18 7.31
C ILE A 43 10.97 0.51 8.50
N ASP A 44 10.61 0.13 9.73
CA ASP A 44 11.24 0.65 10.96
C ASP A 44 12.74 0.31 10.98
N LEU A 45 13.11 -0.92 10.63
CA LEU A 45 14.52 -1.35 10.55
C LEU A 45 15.34 -0.47 9.62
N PHE A 46 14.88 -0.27 8.39
CA PHE A 46 15.60 0.55 7.41
C PHE A 46 15.58 2.03 7.79
N THR A 47 14.51 2.54 8.41
CA THR A 47 14.47 3.89 8.96
C THR A 47 15.55 4.09 10.02
N ASN A 48 15.64 3.18 10.98
CA ASN A 48 16.67 3.22 12.02
C ASN A 48 18.08 3.05 11.46
N LEU A 49 18.26 2.15 10.49
CA LEU A 49 19.56 1.92 9.87
C LEU A 49 20.04 3.15 9.10
N PHE A 50 19.19 3.75 8.27
CA PHE A 50 19.59 4.84 7.40
C PHE A 50 19.71 6.18 8.15
N PHE A 51 18.72 6.54 8.97
CA PHE A 51 18.70 7.86 9.62
C PHE A 51 19.42 7.90 10.96
N TYR A 52 19.48 6.78 11.68
CA TYR A 52 20.00 6.71 13.04
C TYR A 52 21.21 5.77 13.21
N GLN A 53 21.60 5.05 12.15
CA GLN A 53 22.70 4.08 12.15
C GLN A 53 22.58 3.02 13.26
N GLN A 54 21.34 2.62 13.55
CA GLN A 54 21.00 1.64 14.58
C GLN A 54 20.24 0.46 13.99
N LEU A 55 20.60 -0.75 14.39
CA LEU A 55 19.82 -1.96 14.10
C LEU A 55 18.70 -2.08 15.14
N SER A 56 17.58 -1.41 14.89
CA SER A 56 16.41 -1.39 15.78
C SER A 56 15.12 -1.58 15.00
N LEU A 57 14.14 -2.22 15.63
CA LEU A 57 12.78 -2.40 15.11
C LEU A 57 11.78 -1.42 15.77
N GLU A 58 12.29 -0.45 16.53
CA GLU A 58 11.48 0.60 17.14
C GLU A 58 10.96 1.56 16.09
N SER A 59 9.69 1.94 16.23
CA SER A 59 9.09 2.94 15.35
C SER A 59 9.69 4.32 15.66
N ARG A 60 10.31 4.96 14.65
CA ARG A 60 10.89 6.29 14.74
C ARG A 60 10.63 7.08 13.46
N SER A 61 10.34 8.37 13.62
CA SER A 61 10.14 9.28 12.49
C SER A 61 11.46 9.66 11.82
N PRO A 62 11.62 9.55 10.48
CA PRO A 62 12.80 10.08 9.80
C PRO A 62 12.92 11.60 9.93
N ALA A 63 11.84 12.32 10.30
CA ALA A 63 11.84 13.78 10.43
C ALA A 63 12.75 14.30 11.56
N ASN A 64 13.04 13.48 12.57
CA ASN A 64 13.82 13.86 13.77
C ASN A 64 15.31 13.48 13.66
N HIS A 65 15.82 13.32 12.44
CA HIS A 65 17.22 12.95 12.20
C HIS A 65 18.19 14.13 12.46
N ALA A 66 19.47 13.82 12.71
CA ALA A 66 20.50 14.82 13.01
C ALA A 66 21.56 14.97 11.89
N LEU A 67 21.22 14.58 10.66
CA LEU A 67 22.20 14.39 9.57
C LEU A 67 22.52 15.67 8.77
N GLY A 68 21.76 16.75 8.96
CA GLY A 68 21.89 17.97 8.16
C GLY A 68 21.79 17.69 6.66
N ALA A 69 22.71 18.26 5.85
CA ALA A 69 22.71 18.11 4.40
C ALA A 69 22.92 16.67 3.90
N LEU A 70 23.48 15.77 4.72
CA LEU A 70 23.67 14.35 4.35
C LEU A 70 22.35 13.61 4.13
N VAL A 71 21.23 14.15 4.61
CA VAL A 71 19.89 13.60 4.37
C VAL A 71 19.58 13.44 2.89
N VAL A 72 20.15 14.30 2.03
CA VAL A 72 19.91 14.24 0.58
C VAL A 72 20.41 12.94 -0.04
N ALA A 73 21.51 12.39 0.50
CA ALA A 73 22.12 11.17 -0.02
C ALA A 73 21.33 9.90 0.38
N ILE A 74 20.54 9.95 1.46
CA ILE A 74 19.91 8.75 2.01
C ILE A 74 18.82 8.18 1.09
N PRO A 75 17.78 8.94 0.67
CA PRO A 75 16.78 8.37 -0.22
C PRO A 75 17.36 8.04 -1.59
N ALA A 76 18.41 8.75 -2.04
CA ALA A 76 19.13 8.42 -3.26
C ALA A 76 19.84 7.05 -3.16
N LEU A 77 20.46 6.75 -2.02
CA LEU A 77 21.06 5.44 -1.75
C LEU A 77 20.00 4.34 -1.66
N GLY A 78 18.88 4.59 -0.98
CA GLY A 78 17.75 3.66 -0.93
C GLY A 78 17.19 3.38 -2.33
N GLY A 79 17.00 4.42 -3.14
CA GLY A 79 16.62 4.31 -4.54
C GLY A 79 17.62 3.50 -5.37
N LEU A 80 18.92 3.71 -5.18
CA LEU A 80 19.96 2.93 -5.86
C LEU A 80 19.85 1.44 -5.52
N ILE A 81 19.69 1.10 -4.24
CA ILE A 81 19.51 -0.28 -3.78
C ILE A 81 18.28 -0.90 -4.45
N VAL A 82 17.14 -0.18 -4.46
CA VAL A 82 15.90 -0.62 -5.09
C VAL A 82 16.07 -0.83 -6.60
N GLY A 83 16.77 0.07 -7.28
CA GLY A 83 17.11 -0.05 -8.70
C GLY A 83 17.92 -1.31 -9.01
N VAL A 84 18.97 -1.55 -8.22
CA VAL A 84 19.82 -2.75 -8.32
C VAL A 84 19.01 -4.02 -8.05
N MET A 85 18.18 -4.03 -7.00
CA MET A 85 17.27 -5.14 -6.70
C MET A 85 16.31 -5.43 -7.85
N ALA A 86 15.78 -4.40 -8.51
CA ALA A 86 14.88 -4.56 -9.65
C ALA A 86 15.62 -5.13 -10.87
N ARG A 87 16.85 -4.66 -11.14
CA ARG A 87 17.69 -5.11 -12.27
C ARG A 87 18.09 -6.58 -12.17
N PHE A 88 18.50 -7.03 -11.00
CA PHE A 88 19.03 -8.40 -10.82
C PHE A 88 18.01 -9.37 -10.19
N GLY A 89 16.94 -8.86 -9.59
CA GLY A 89 15.91 -9.66 -8.93
C GLY A 89 14.66 -9.87 -9.78
N SER A 90 13.88 -8.80 -9.97
CA SER A 90 12.63 -8.81 -10.76
C SER A 90 12.15 -7.40 -11.03
N GLU A 91 11.85 -7.07 -12.29
CA GLU A 91 11.30 -5.75 -12.66
C GLU A 91 9.92 -5.47 -12.02
N LYS A 92 9.15 -6.53 -11.73
CA LYS A 92 7.83 -6.45 -11.06
C LYS A 92 7.85 -5.92 -9.62
N ILE A 93 9.03 -5.63 -9.06
CA ILE A 93 9.14 -5.00 -7.74
C ILE A 93 9.11 -3.46 -7.83
N ARG A 94 9.24 -2.88 -9.03
CA ARG A 94 9.14 -1.44 -9.24
C ARG A 94 7.71 -0.95 -9.05
N GLY A 95 7.56 0.36 -8.94
CA GLY A 95 6.24 1.02 -8.93
C GLY A 95 5.36 0.65 -7.74
N HIS A 96 4.06 0.76 -7.95
CA HIS A 96 3.04 0.94 -6.91
C HIS A 96 2.48 -0.38 -6.36
N GLY A 97 2.67 -1.51 -7.06
CA GLY A 97 2.22 -2.83 -6.64
C GLY A 97 0.78 -3.19 -7.02
N ILE A 98 -0.12 -2.20 -7.11
CA ILE A 98 -1.52 -2.42 -7.51
C ILE A 98 -1.64 -2.81 -8.99
N PRO A 99 -1.03 -2.10 -9.95
CA PRO A 99 -1.09 -2.50 -11.36
C PRO A 99 -0.52 -3.91 -11.59
N GLU A 100 0.54 -4.30 -10.89
CA GLU A 100 1.14 -5.62 -11.00
C GLU A 100 0.22 -6.72 -10.46
N ALA A 101 -0.51 -6.44 -9.36
CA ALA A 101 -1.55 -7.35 -8.87
C ALA A 101 -2.70 -7.48 -9.87
N MET A 102 -3.13 -6.36 -10.47
CA MET A 102 -4.16 -6.36 -11.51
C MET A 102 -3.70 -7.12 -12.77
N GLU A 103 -2.46 -6.90 -13.23
CA GLU A 103 -1.85 -7.62 -14.35
C GLU A 103 -1.87 -9.14 -14.07
N ALA A 104 -1.45 -9.55 -12.87
CA ALA A 104 -1.50 -10.95 -12.49
C ALA A 104 -2.94 -11.52 -12.54
N ILE A 105 -3.93 -10.76 -12.08
CA ILE A 105 -5.34 -11.16 -12.11
C ILE A 105 -5.87 -11.26 -13.56
N LEU A 106 -5.63 -10.25 -14.38
CA LEU A 106 -6.23 -10.09 -15.70
C LEU A 106 -5.59 -10.99 -16.75
N ILE A 107 -4.25 -11.10 -16.75
CA ILE A 107 -3.50 -11.81 -17.80
C ILE A 107 -2.62 -12.94 -17.24
N GLY A 108 -2.20 -12.88 -15.97
CA GLY A 108 -1.32 -13.86 -15.35
C GLY A 108 -2.01 -15.09 -14.75
N GLN A 109 -3.30 -15.31 -15.01
CA GLN A 109 -4.13 -16.33 -14.36
C GLN A 109 -4.05 -16.28 -12.82
N SER A 110 -3.82 -15.11 -12.24
CA SER A 110 -3.60 -14.87 -10.81
C SER A 110 -2.37 -15.58 -10.21
N ARG A 111 -1.38 -15.97 -11.02
CA ARG A 111 -0.13 -16.56 -10.51
C ARG A 111 0.87 -15.50 -10.12
N MET A 112 1.29 -15.51 -8.86
CA MET A 112 2.35 -14.64 -8.35
C MET A 112 3.64 -15.46 -8.15
N PRO A 113 4.78 -15.00 -8.67
CA PRO A 113 6.05 -15.69 -8.48
C PRO A 113 6.56 -15.51 -7.03
N PRO A 114 7.14 -16.55 -6.40
CA PRO A 114 7.66 -16.46 -5.02
C PRO A 114 8.67 -15.34 -4.82
N LYS A 115 9.49 -15.05 -5.83
CA LYS A 115 10.47 -13.95 -5.79
C LYS A 115 9.81 -12.59 -5.53
N VAL A 116 8.65 -12.33 -6.12
CA VAL A 116 7.94 -11.05 -5.96
C VAL A 116 7.34 -10.93 -4.56
N ALA A 117 6.86 -12.03 -3.96
CA ALA A 117 6.37 -12.07 -2.59
C ALA A 117 7.46 -11.70 -1.54
N LEU A 118 8.74 -11.91 -1.86
CA LEU A 118 9.86 -11.60 -0.97
C LEU A 118 10.52 -10.26 -1.31
N LEU A 119 10.79 -10.01 -2.59
CA LEU A 119 11.58 -8.86 -3.01
C LEU A 119 10.79 -7.55 -2.95
N LYS A 120 9.47 -7.56 -3.20
CA LYS A 120 8.65 -6.35 -3.14
C LYS A 120 8.55 -5.75 -1.73
N PRO A 121 8.16 -6.51 -0.68
CA PRO A 121 8.07 -5.91 0.65
C PRO A 121 9.45 -5.43 1.13
N LEU A 122 10.52 -6.12 0.75
CA LEU A 122 11.88 -5.70 1.04
C LEU A 122 12.27 -4.41 0.31
N SER A 123 12.01 -4.30 -1.00
CA SER A 123 12.33 -3.09 -1.77
C SER A 123 11.51 -1.89 -1.32
N SER A 124 10.22 -2.08 -1.02
CA SER A 124 9.38 -1.01 -0.46
C SER A 124 9.81 -0.61 0.95
N ALA A 125 10.23 -1.57 1.79
CA ALA A 125 10.75 -1.24 3.11
C ALA A 125 12.04 -0.43 3.05
N ILE A 126 12.95 -0.75 2.11
CA ILE A 126 14.17 0.04 1.87
C ILE A 126 13.82 1.43 1.35
N ALA A 127 12.93 1.54 0.37
CA ALA A 127 12.51 2.83 -0.19
C ALA A 127 11.88 3.74 0.88
N ILE A 128 10.85 3.24 1.58
CA ILE A 128 10.14 3.98 2.63
C ILE A 128 11.09 4.28 3.79
N GLY A 129 11.85 3.28 4.24
CA GLY A 129 12.80 3.44 5.34
C GLY A 129 13.96 4.37 5.04
N SER A 130 14.34 4.53 3.77
CA SER A 130 15.29 5.56 3.34
C SER A 130 14.67 6.97 3.21
N GLY A 131 13.40 7.16 3.58
CA GLY A 131 12.71 8.44 3.55
C GLY A 131 11.75 8.62 2.38
N GLY A 132 11.57 7.59 1.54
CA GLY A 132 10.59 7.58 0.45
C GLY A 132 9.18 7.93 0.96
N PRO A 133 8.47 8.86 0.31
CA PRO A 133 7.20 9.41 0.79
C PRO A 133 6.00 8.51 0.46
N PHE A 134 6.11 7.20 0.71
CA PHE A 134 5.08 6.21 0.36
C PHE A 134 4.39 5.63 1.58
N GLY A 135 3.19 5.07 1.35
CA GLY A 135 2.45 4.30 2.34
C GLY A 135 2.73 2.80 2.25
N ALA A 136 2.41 2.04 3.30
CA ALA A 136 2.51 0.57 3.26
C ALA A 136 1.38 -0.09 2.45
N GLU A 137 0.45 0.69 1.87
CA GLU A 137 -0.77 0.25 1.16
C GLU A 137 -0.48 -0.59 -0.09
N GLY A 138 0.22 -0.01 -1.07
CA GLY A 138 0.60 -0.70 -2.30
C GLY A 138 1.42 -1.97 -2.03
N PRO A 139 2.48 -1.90 -1.20
CA PRO A 139 3.30 -3.04 -0.85
C PRO A 139 2.52 -4.16 -0.16
N ILE A 140 1.58 -3.85 0.75
CA ILE A 140 0.81 -4.89 1.43
C ILE A 140 -0.25 -5.51 0.54
N ILE A 141 -0.89 -4.75 -0.35
CA ILE A 141 -1.85 -5.29 -1.33
C ILE A 141 -1.14 -6.31 -2.22
N MET A 142 0.03 -5.95 -2.76
CA MET A 142 0.78 -6.82 -3.64
C MET A 142 1.35 -8.03 -2.87
N THR A 143 1.99 -7.80 -1.73
CA THR A 143 2.62 -8.88 -0.94
C THR A 143 1.58 -9.83 -0.37
N GLY A 144 0.53 -9.31 0.28
CA GLY A 144 -0.58 -10.11 0.77
C GLY A 144 -1.24 -10.91 -0.35
N GLY A 145 -1.45 -10.28 -1.51
CA GLY A 145 -1.94 -10.99 -2.68
C GLY A 145 -1.01 -12.08 -3.21
N ALA A 146 0.30 -11.83 -3.20
CA ALA A 146 1.30 -12.81 -3.57
C ALA A 146 1.27 -14.03 -2.62
N PHE A 147 1.21 -13.83 -1.30
CA PHE A 147 1.06 -14.92 -0.34
C PHE A 147 -0.24 -15.72 -0.56
N GLY A 148 -1.37 -15.03 -0.77
CA GLY A 148 -2.64 -15.70 -1.10
C GLY A 148 -2.57 -16.53 -2.39
N SER A 149 -1.94 -15.98 -3.43
CA SER A 149 -1.70 -16.70 -4.68
C SER A 149 -0.76 -17.89 -4.51
N LEU A 150 0.29 -17.79 -3.69
CA LEU A 150 1.22 -18.89 -3.42
C LEU A 150 0.55 -20.04 -2.68
N VAL A 151 -0.30 -19.73 -1.68
CA VAL A 151 -1.14 -20.73 -1.02
C VAL A 151 -2.04 -21.42 -2.04
N ALA A 152 -2.72 -20.67 -2.90
CA ALA A 152 -3.55 -21.25 -3.96
C ALA A 152 -2.77 -22.14 -4.94
N GLN A 153 -1.54 -21.77 -5.27
CA GLN A 153 -0.65 -22.54 -6.14
C GLN A 153 -0.20 -23.85 -5.48
N LEU A 154 0.10 -23.82 -4.18
CA LEU A 154 0.45 -25.00 -3.40
C LEU A 154 -0.69 -26.04 -3.42
N PHE A 155 -1.93 -25.58 -3.25
CA PHE A 155 -3.13 -26.42 -3.32
C PHE A 155 -3.63 -26.68 -4.76
N ARG A 156 -2.87 -26.25 -5.78
CA ARG A 156 -3.18 -26.44 -7.22
C ARG A 156 -4.60 -25.99 -7.61
N LEU A 157 -5.06 -24.89 -7.02
CA LEU A 157 -6.40 -24.35 -7.27
C LEU A 157 -6.53 -23.78 -8.69
N THR A 158 -7.78 -23.66 -9.15
CA THR A 158 -8.11 -23.06 -10.45
C THR A 158 -7.75 -21.58 -10.50
N ALA A 159 -7.69 -21.00 -11.70
CA ALA A 159 -7.39 -19.57 -11.85
C ALA A 159 -8.40 -18.66 -11.10
N ALA A 160 -9.69 -19.03 -11.09
CA ALA A 160 -10.73 -18.27 -10.39
C ALA A 160 -10.57 -18.36 -8.86
N GLU A 161 -10.32 -19.55 -8.31
CA GLU A 161 -10.07 -19.74 -6.87
C GLU A 161 -8.77 -19.08 -6.41
N ARG A 162 -7.74 -19.13 -7.26
CA ARG A 162 -6.48 -18.44 -7.02
C ARG A 162 -6.65 -16.93 -7.04
N LYS A 163 -7.46 -16.38 -7.96
CA LYS A 163 -7.88 -14.97 -7.93
C LYS A 163 -8.52 -14.64 -6.58
N THR A 164 -9.46 -15.47 -6.11
CA THR A 164 -10.11 -15.27 -4.82
C THR A 164 -9.11 -15.25 -3.66
N LEU A 165 -8.17 -16.19 -3.58
CA LEU A 165 -7.18 -16.20 -2.49
C LEU A 165 -6.14 -15.08 -2.61
N LEU A 166 -5.72 -14.70 -3.82
CA LEU A 166 -4.89 -13.52 -4.06
C LEU A 166 -5.60 -12.28 -3.51
N VAL A 167 -6.87 -12.06 -3.89
CA VAL A 167 -7.60 -10.89 -3.40
C VAL A 167 -7.90 -10.98 -1.88
N ALA A 168 -8.13 -12.18 -1.35
CA ALA A 168 -8.30 -12.40 0.08
C ALA A 168 -7.04 -12.02 0.87
N GLY A 169 -5.86 -12.34 0.35
CA GLY A 169 -4.58 -11.92 0.94
C GLY A 169 -4.35 -10.41 0.88
N ALA A 170 -4.66 -9.77 -0.26
CA ALA A 170 -4.60 -8.32 -0.39
C ALA A 170 -5.53 -7.61 0.63
N ALA A 171 -6.79 -8.05 0.72
CA ALA A 171 -7.77 -7.51 1.66
C ALA A 171 -7.39 -7.79 3.13
N GLY A 172 -6.91 -8.99 3.43
CA GLY A 172 -6.42 -9.38 4.76
C GLY A 172 -5.23 -8.52 5.20
N GLY A 173 -4.24 -8.33 4.32
CA GLY A 173 -3.08 -7.47 4.59
C GLY A 173 -3.47 -6.01 4.81
N MET A 174 -4.35 -5.46 3.97
CA MET A 174 -4.88 -4.11 4.14
C MET A 174 -5.63 -3.95 5.48
N SER A 175 -6.45 -4.94 5.85
CA SER A 175 -7.18 -4.94 7.12
C SER A 175 -6.24 -5.00 8.32
N ALA A 176 -5.17 -5.79 8.24
CA ALA A 176 -4.16 -5.92 9.27
C ALA A 176 -3.41 -4.60 9.52
N ILE A 177 -2.96 -3.91 8.46
CA ILE A 177 -2.23 -2.64 8.63
C ILE A 177 -3.18 -1.54 9.13
N PHE A 178 -4.32 -1.35 8.47
CA PHE A 178 -5.12 -0.13 8.63
C PHE A 178 -6.31 -0.24 9.58
N ALA A 179 -6.61 -1.43 10.11
CA ALA A 179 -7.80 -1.68 10.92
C ALA A 179 -9.14 -1.42 10.17
N THR A 180 -9.16 -1.62 8.85
CA THR A 180 -10.29 -1.24 7.98
C THR A 180 -10.92 -2.43 7.24
N PRO A 181 -11.45 -3.45 7.93
CA PRO A 181 -11.93 -4.66 7.27
C PRO A 181 -13.01 -4.42 6.22
N VAL A 182 -13.93 -3.50 6.49
CA VAL A 182 -15.01 -3.15 5.54
C VAL A 182 -14.46 -2.44 4.32
N ALA A 183 -13.62 -1.42 4.50
CA ALA A 183 -13.04 -0.68 3.39
C ALA A 183 -12.11 -1.57 2.53
N ALA A 184 -11.35 -2.47 3.15
CA ALA A 184 -10.50 -3.43 2.45
C ALA A 184 -11.30 -4.39 1.56
N VAL A 185 -12.48 -4.85 2.01
CA VAL A 185 -13.36 -5.70 1.19
C VAL A 185 -13.96 -4.91 0.03
N LEU A 186 -14.40 -3.66 0.26
CA LEU A 186 -14.92 -2.80 -0.81
C LEU A 186 -13.85 -2.52 -1.87
N LEU A 187 -12.64 -2.15 -1.43
CA LEU A 187 -11.48 -1.93 -2.31
C LEU A 187 -11.16 -3.19 -3.12
N ALA A 188 -11.17 -4.36 -2.46
CA ALA A 188 -10.94 -5.64 -3.10
C ALA A 188 -12.00 -5.97 -4.17
N VAL A 189 -13.28 -5.66 -3.91
CA VAL A 189 -14.37 -5.84 -4.88
C VAL A 189 -14.19 -4.92 -6.09
N GLU A 190 -13.96 -3.63 -5.84
CA GLU A 190 -13.92 -2.59 -6.86
C GLU A 190 -12.67 -2.68 -7.74
N LEU A 191 -11.49 -2.89 -7.14
CA LEU A 191 -10.21 -2.83 -7.85
C LEU A 191 -9.66 -4.18 -8.32
N LEU A 192 -10.02 -5.29 -7.65
CA LEU A 192 -9.35 -6.59 -7.90
C LEU A 192 -10.30 -7.70 -8.35
N LEU A 193 -11.48 -7.83 -7.72
CA LEU A 193 -12.45 -8.87 -8.09
C LEU A 193 -13.25 -8.51 -9.34
N PHE A 194 -13.73 -7.27 -9.46
CA PHE A 194 -14.67 -6.85 -10.49
C PHE A 194 -15.98 -7.65 -10.50
N GLU A 195 -16.37 -8.25 -9.35
CA GLU A 195 -17.61 -9.01 -9.22
C GLU A 195 -18.10 -9.08 -7.77
N LEU A 196 -19.41 -9.22 -7.60
CA LEU A 196 -20.11 -9.41 -6.31
C LEU A 196 -20.68 -10.82 -6.18
N ARG A 197 -19.87 -11.85 -6.47
CA ARG A 197 -20.31 -13.25 -6.36
C ARG A 197 -20.00 -13.81 -4.96
N PRO A 198 -20.93 -14.53 -4.29
CA PRO A 198 -20.67 -15.11 -2.97
C PRO A 198 -19.41 -15.98 -2.91
N ARG A 199 -19.16 -16.77 -3.96
CA ARG A 199 -18.00 -17.65 -4.08
C ARG A 199 -16.64 -16.96 -3.96
N SER A 200 -16.56 -15.66 -4.27
CA SER A 200 -15.35 -14.85 -4.18
C SER A 200 -15.43 -13.82 -3.05
N LEU A 201 -16.59 -13.20 -2.86
CA LEU A 201 -16.82 -12.20 -1.81
C LEU A 201 -16.71 -12.78 -0.39
N VAL A 202 -17.32 -13.94 -0.13
CA VAL A 202 -17.35 -14.53 1.22
C VAL A 202 -15.94 -14.90 1.70
N PRO A 203 -15.09 -15.62 0.91
CA PRO A 203 -13.72 -15.88 1.33
C PRO A 203 -12.90 -14.60 1.57
N VAL A 204 -13.03 -13.58 0.73
CA VAL A 204 -12.32 -12.30 0.89
C VAL A 204 -12.75 -11.58 2.16
N ALA A 205 -14.05 -11.52 2.43
CA ALA A 205 -14.59 -10.95 3.66
C ALA A 205 -14.12 -11.70 4.90
N LEU A 206 -14.06 -13.03 4.86
CA LEU A 206 -13.54 -13.84 5.97
C LEU A 206 -12.05 -13.58 6.23
N ALA A 207 -11.22 -13.50 5.18
CA ALA A 207 -9.80 -13.19 5.34
C ALA A 207 -9.57 -11.81 5.96
N SER A 208 -10.32 -10.80 5.48
CA SER A 208 -10.31 -9.44 6.02
C SER A 208 -10.77 -9.40 7.49
N ALA A 209 -11.88 -10.07 7.82
CA ALA A 209 -12.40 -10.14 9.18
C ALA A 209 -11.43 -10.83 10.14
N VAL A 210 -10.83 -11.96 9.74
CA VAL A 210 -9.84 -12.68 10.55
C VAL A 210 -8.61 -11.83 10.80
N ALA A 211 -8.09 -11.13 9.78
CA ALA A 211 -6.98 -10.22 9.95
C ALA A 211 -7.33 -9.09 10.96
N ALA A 212 -8.53 -8.52 10.86
CA ALA A 212 -9.00 -7.50 11.80
C ALA A 212 -9.20 -8.05 13.23
N LEU A 213 -9.59 -9.31 13.39
CA LEU A 213 -9.72 -9.96 14.71
C LEU A 213 -8.36 -10.25 15.34
N ILE A 214 -7.35 -10.61 14.54
CA ILE A 214 -6.00 -10.91 15.03
C ILE A 214 -5.23 -9.62 15.32
N ARG A 215 -5.48 -8.56 14.55
CA ARG A 215 -4.76 -7.28 14.61
C ARG A 215 -4.56 -6.73 16.04
N PRO A 216 -5.57 -6.66 16.94
CA PRO A 216 -5.40 -6.08 18.27
C PRO A 216 -4.36 -6.79 19.14
N TYR A 217 -4.16 -8.10 18.94
CA TYR A 217 -3.17 -8.88 19.68
C TYR A 217 -1.74 -8.59 19.23
N VAL A 218 -1.58 -7.97 18.06
CA VAL A 218 -0.29 -7.75 17.40
C VAL A 218 0.10 -6.27 17.39
N PHE A 219 -0.87 -5.39 17.08
CA PHE A 219 -0.67 -3.94 16.96
C PHE A 219 -1.31 -3.14 18.11
N GLY A 220 -1.97 -3.82 19.05
CA GLY A 220 -2.71 -3.17 20.12
C GLY A 220 -4.17 -2.87 19.73
N PRO A 221 -5.05 -2.72 20.74
CA PRO A 221 -6.46 -2.40 20.53
C PRO A 221 -6.66 -0.94 20.13
N GLY A 222 -7.82 -0.65 19.55
CA GLY A 222 -8.25 0.71 19.21
C GLY A 222 -8.03 1.09 17.74
N PRO A 223 -8.50 2.29 17.35
CA PRO A 223 -8.36 2.79 15.98
C PRO A 223 -6.89 3.10 15.68
N PHE A 224 -6.49 2.95 14.41
CA PHE A 224 -5.14 3.31 13.98
C PHE A 224 -4.88 4.83 14.11
N PHE A 225 -5.89 5.65 13.83
CA PHE A 225 -5.87 7.08 14.10
C PHE A 225 -6.91 7.43 15.17
N ALA A 226 -6.46 7.90 16.33
CA ALA A 226 -7.34 8.32 17.41
C ALA A 226 -7.80 9.76 17.19
N VAL A 227 -9.11 9.97 17.05
CA VAL A 227 -9.70 11.30 16.82
C VAL A 227 -10.55 11.67 18.04
N PRO A 228 -10.50 12.92 18.54
CA PRO A 228 -11.41 13.35 19.59
C PRO A 228 -12.87 13.20 19.12
N LEU A 229 -13.76 12.85 20.05
CA LEU A 229 -15.18 12.79 19.75
C LEU A 229 -15.68 14.21 19.47
N HIS A 230 -16.05 14.47 18.22
CA HIS A 230 -16.70 15.70 17.84
C HIS A 230 -18.20 15.54 18.07
N ALA A 231 -18.83 16.49 18.76
CA ALA A 231 -20.28 16.55 18.87
C ALA A 231 -20.87 16.83 17.48
N ALA A 232 -21.17 15.78 16.73
CA ALA A 232 -21.68 15.88 15.37
C ALA A 232 -23.17 16.27 15.40
N SER A 233 -23.44 17.57 15.48
CA SER A 233 -24.71 18.13 15.00
C SER A 233 -24.50 18.49 13.53
N PRO A 234 -25.07 17.76 12.56
CA PRO A 234 -24.87 18.04 11.13
C PRO A 234 -25.59 19.35 10.78
N THR A 235 -24.88 20.46 10.96
CA THR A 235 -25.36 21.78 10.55
C THR A 235 -25.30 21.91 9.04
N THR A 236 -26.17 22.73 8.44
CA THR A 236 -26.12 23.04 7.01
C THR A 236 -24.74 23.54 6.58
N ALA A 237 -24.08 24.34 7.43
CA ALA A 237 -22.73 24.82 7.18
C ALA A 237 -21.70 23.69 7.11
N ALA A 238 -21.78 22.69 8.00
CA ALA A 238 -20.90 21.51 7.96
C ALA A 238 -21.13 20.63 6.72
N LEU A 239 -22.38 20.51 6.27
CA LEU A 239 -22.69 19.79 5.03
C LEU A 239 -22.16 20.54 3.79
N LEU A 240 -22.33 21.87 3.73
CA LEU A 240 -21.80 22.69 2.65
C LEU A 240 -20.27 22.67 2.63
N SER A 241 -19.61 22.71 3.79
CA SER A 241 -18.15 22.61 3.84
C SER A 241 -17.65 21.24 3.38
N ALA A 242 -18.36 20.14 3.69
CA ALA A 242 -18.04 18.82 3.18
C ALA A 242 -18.12 18.74 1.64
N VAL A 243 -19.12 19.39 1.03
CA VAL A 243 -19.22 19.50 -0.44
C VAL A 243 -18.02 20.23 -1.04
N VAL A 244 -17.64 21.37 -0.45
CA VAL A 244 -16.47 22.14 -0.90
C VAL A 244 -15.19 21.32 -0.79
N VAL A 245 -14.98 20.62 0.34
CA VAL A 245 -13.83 19.74 0.54
C VAL A 245 -13.82 18.60 -0.49
N GLY A 246 -14.98 18.00 -0.78
CA GLY A 246 -15.10 16.95 -1.81
C GLY A 246 -14.71 17.45 -3.21
N LEU A 247 -15.15 18.64 -3.59
CA LEU A 247 -14.78 19.26 -4.88
C LEU A 247 -13.28 19.57 -4.94
N LEU A 248 -12.70 20.12 -3.86
CA LEU A 248 -11.27 20.41 -3.78
C LEU A 248 -10.43 19.13 -3.82
N ALA A 249 -10.86 18.07 -3.14
CA ALA A 249 -10.21 16.76 -3.19
C ALA A 249 -10.26 16.15 -4.61
N GLY A 250 -11.39 16.29 -5.32
CA GLY A 250 -11.52 15.88 -6.71
C GLY A 250 -10.56 16.64 -7.64
N LEU A 251 -10.46 17.97 -7.50
CA LEU A 251 -9.51 18.79 -8.26
C LEU A 251 -8.05 18.42 -7.94
N LEU A 252 -7.73 18.20 -6.66
CA LEU A 252 -6.40 17.77 -6.24
C LEU A 252 -6.03 16.40 -6.82
N SER A 253 -6.99 15.47 -6.90
CA SER A 253 -6.79 14.15 -7.53
C SER A 253 -6.43 14.26 -9.01
N LEU A 254 -7.05 15.18 -9.76
CA LEU A 254 -6.69 15.46 -11.16
C LEU A 254 -5.25 15.97 -11.28
N LEU A 255 -4.85 16.91 -10.42
CA LEU A 255 -3.48 17.44 -10.39
C LEU A 255 -2.46 16.36 -10.01
N ALA A 256 -2.76 15.55 -9.00
CA ALA A 256 -1.91 14.45 -8.57
C ALA A 256 -1.73 13.40 -9.67
N THR A 257 -2.82 13.03 -10.35
CA THR A 257 -2.80 12.09 -11.48
C THR A 257 -1.96 12.63 -12.64
N ALA A 258 -2.16 13.90 -13.02
CA ALA A 258 -1.38 14.54 -14.07
C ALA A 258 0.11 14.67 -13.70
N ALA A 259 0.41 14.96 -12.43
CA ALA A 259 1.78 15.04 -11.93
C ALA A 259 2.50 13.69 -12.01
N VAL A 260 1.86 12.61 -11.55
CA VAL A 260 2.43 11.25 -11.61
C VAL A 260 2.71 10.85 -13.06
N TYR A 261 1.72 10.90 -13.94
CA TYR A 261 1.93 10.55 -15.36
C TYR A 261 2.96 11.45 -16.04
N GLY A 262 2.94 12.76 -15.74
CA GLY A 262 3.94 13.68 -16.27
C GLY A 262 5.36 13.35 -15.81
N THR A 263 5.54 12.92 -14.56
CA THR A 263 6.84 12.48 -14.05
C THR A 263 7.26 11.13 -14.65
N GLU A 264 6.36 10.17 -14.83
CA GLU A 264 6.65 8.90 -15.50
C GLU A 264 7.14 9.13 -16.93
N ASP A 265 6.39 9.92 -17.72
CA ASP A 265 6.76 10.30 -19.08
C ASP A 265 8.11 11.01 -19.14
N PHE A 266 8.40 11.87 -18.16
CA PHE A 266 9.69 12.54 -18.05
C PHE A 266 10.83 11.53 -17.84
N PHE A 267 10.69 10.58 -16.89
CA PHE A 267 11.70 9.55 -16.66
C PHE A 267 11.89 8.64 -17.87
N HIS A 268 10.82 8.29 -18.59
CA HIS A 268 10.90 7.51 -19.82
C HIS A 268 11.66 8.21 -20.96
N ARG A 269 11.71 9.55 -20.96
CA ARG A 269 12.47 10.35 -21.95
C ARG A 269 13.94 10.55 -21.57
N LEU A 270 14.34 10.25 -20.34
CA LEU A 270 15.73 10.42 -19.92
C LEU A 270 16.63 9.40 -20.63
N PRO A 271 17.80 9.81 -21.18
CA PRO A 271 18.78 8.92 -21.78
C PRO A 271 19.59 8.16 -20.71
N ILE A 272 18.95 7.75 -19.62
CA ILE A 272 19.56 7.08 -18.47
C ILE A 272 18.91 5.71 -18.32
N PRO A 273 19.68 4.62 -18.14
CA PRO A 273 19.11 3.30 -17.92
C PRO A 273 18.15 3.28 -16.73
N TRP A 274 17.02 2.60 -16.87
CA TRP A 274 15.92 2.62 -15.90
C TRP A 274 16.30 2.20 -14.48
N MET A 275 17.39 1.45 -14.31
CA MET A 275 17.93 1.03 -13.02
C MET A 275 18.28 2.24 -12.13
N TRP A 276 18.65 3.36 -12.72
CA TRP A 276 19.09 4.56 -12.00
C TRP A 276 17.94 5.52 -11.65
N TRP A 277 16.77 5.36 -12.27
CA TRP A 277 15.66 6.28 -12.06
C TRP A 277 15.26 6.40 -10.59
N PRO A 278 15.13 5.30 -9.81
CA PRO A 278 14.79 5.40 -8.39
C PRO A 278 15.81 6.21 -7.57
N ALA A 279 17.10 6.13 -7.91
CA ALA A 279 18.14 6.92 -7.24
C ALA A 279 17.99 8.42 -7.53
N LEU A 280 17.67 8.77 -8.78
CA LEU A 280 17.38 10.15 -9.19
C LEU A 280 16.11 10.69 -8.52
N GLY A 281 15.06 9.87 -8.43
CA GLY A 281 13.87 10.21 -7.65
C GLY A 281 14.20 10.41 -6.17
N GLY A 282 15.05 9.55 -5.62
CA GLY A 282 15.57 9.64 -4.25
C GLY A 282 16.35 10.94 -3.98
N LEU A 283 17.10 11.47 -4.95
CA LEU A 283 17.73 12.79 -4.80
C LEU A 283 16.70 13.90 -4.59
N VAL A 284 15.60 13.87 -5.35
CA VAL A 284 14.51 14.85 -5.21
C VAL A 284 13.79 14.70 -3.87
N VAL A 285 13.56 13.46 -3.42
CA VAL A 285 13.05 13.18 -2.06
C VAL A 285 13.97 13.74 -0.99
N GLY A 286 15.27 13.51 -1.12
CA GLY A 286 16.28 14.00 -0.19
C GLY A 286 16.35 15.53 -0.12
N LEU A 287 16.28 16.21 -1.27
CA LEU A 287 16.18 17.67 -1.34
C LEU A 287 14.90 18.19 -0.68
N GLY A 288 13.76 17.53 -0.90
CA GLY A 288 12.52 17.87 -0.20
C GLY A 288 12.61 17.64 1.31
N GLY A 289 13.28 16.58 1.75
CA GLY A 289 13.55 16.31 3.16
C GLY A 289 14.44 17.36 3.82
N LEU A 290 15.39 17.94 3.08
CA LEU A 290 16.20 19.06 3.57
C LEU A 290 15.35 20.34 3.79
N ILE A 291 14.35 20.58 2.94
CA ILE A 291 13.43 21.73 3.04
C ILE A 291 12.38 21.50 4.14
N GLN A 292 11.82 20.30 4.19
CA GLN A 292 10.75 19.91 5.10
C GLN A 292 10.95 18.45 5.54
N PRO A 293 11.64 18.19 6.67
CA PRO A 293 11.92 16.83 7.16
C PRO A 293 10.67 15.99 7.38
N GLN A 294 9.56 16.62 7.78
CA GLN A 294 8.25 15.96 7.94
C GLN A 294 7.68 15.41 6.63
N ALA A 295 8.19 15.84 5.46
CA ALA A 295 7.77 15.26 4.19
C ALA A 295 8.33 13.83 3.98
N LEU A 296 9.39 13.44 4.69
CA LEU A 296 9.98 12.10 4.55
C LEU A 296 9.11 11.00 5.15
N GLY A 297 9.26 9.79 4.60
CA GLY A 297 8.58 8.59 5.08
C GLY A 297 7.05 8.65 4.94
N VAL A 298 6.37 7.82 5.73
CA VAL A 298 4.93 7.57 5.54
C VAL A 298 4.05 8.76 5.92
N GLY A 299 4.38 9.46 7.02
CA GLY A 299 3.64 10.64 7.48
C GLY A 299 2.43 10.36 8.37
N TYR A 300 2.29 9.17 8.96
CA TYR A 300 1.19 8.84 9.87
C TYR A 300 1.12 9.76 11.11
N GLU A 301 2.27 10.19 11.63
CA GLU A 301 2.33 11.15 12.75
C GLU A 301 1.68 12.50 12.40
N ILE A 302 1.85 12.94 11.15
CA ILE A 302 1.29 14.20 10.65
C ILE A 302 -0.22 14.06 10.51
N ILE A 303 -0.69 12.94 9.96
CA ILE A 303 -2.13 12.65 9.87
C ILE A 303 -2.75 12.63 11.26
N GLN A 304 -2.11 11.94 12.21
CA GLN A 304 -2.56 11.87 13.60
C GLN A 304 -2.63 13.25 14.26
N GLY A 305 -1.58 14.07 14.11
CA GLY A 305 -1.55 15.45 14.65
C GLY A 305 -2.66 16.32 14.05
N LEU A 306 -2.82 16.30 12.71
CA LEU A 306 -3.87 17.06 12.03
C LEU A 306 -5.28 16.67 12.49
N LEU A 307 -5.55 15.37 12.69
CA LEU A 307 -6.83 14.88 13.20
C LEU A 307 -7.08 15.27 14.66
N GLN A 308 -6.02 15.57 15.42
CA GLN A 308 -6.10 16.07 16.79
C GLN A 308 -6.14 17.61 16.87
N GLY A 309 -6.09 18.30 15.73
CA GLY A 309 -6.07 19.77 15.66
C GLY A 309 -4.69 20.40 15.82
N ASP A 310 -3.62 19.59 15.78
CA ASP A 310 -2.24 20.07 15.72
C ASP A 310 -1.86 20.36 14.26
N TYR A 311 -1.87 21.65 13.90
CA TYR A 311 -1.57 22.11 12.55
C TYR A 311 -0.12 22.58 12.47
N PRO A 312 0.74 21.92 11.67
CA PRO A 312 2.11 22.38 11.47
C PRO A 312 2.12 23.81 10.94
N PRO A 313 2.98 24.71 11.45
CA PRO A 313 3.01 26.12 11.05
C PRO A 313 3.31 26.33 9.55
N ALA A 314 3.87 25.32 8.89
CA ALA A 314 4.18 25.32 7.46
C ALA A 314 3.37 24.27 6.67
N LEU A 315 2.09 24.05 7.02
CA LEU A 315 1.24 23.01 6.41
C LEU A 315 1.15 23.08 4.88
N ILE A 316 1.02 24.28 4.30
CA ILE A 316 0.96 24.44 2.83
C ILE A 316 2.30 24.03 2.19
N ARG A 317 3.42 24.44 2.80
CA ARG A 317 4.75 24.04 2.32
C ARG A 317 4.93 22.53 2.43
N LEU A 318 4.48 21.93 3.53
CA LEU A 318 4.50 20.48 3.72
C LEU A 318 3.69 19.78 2.63
N LEU A 319 2.46 20.23 2.35
CA LEU A 319 1.62 19.66 1.30
C LEU A 319 2.31 19.72 -0.07
N VAL A 320 2.83 20.89 -0.44
CA VAL A 320 3.51 21.10 -1.73
C VAL A 320 4.76 20.23 -1.83
N VAL A 321 5.63 20.25 -0.82
CA VAL A 321 6.86 19.44 -0.82
C VAL A 321 6.52 17.96 -0.88
N LYS A 322 5.62 17.47 -0.01
CA LYS A 322 5.18 16.06 0.04
C LYS A 322 4.63 15.61 -1.32
N ALA A 323 3.75 16.41 -1.94
CA ALA A 323 3.16 16.08 -3.24
C ALA A 323 4.21 16.00 -4.35
N LEU A 324 5.16 16.94 -4.38
CA LEU A 324 6.22 16.97 -5.39
C LEU A 324 7.17 15.77 -5.25
N ILE A 325 7.68 15.53 -4.04
CA ILE A 325 8.61 14.41 -3.83
C ILE A 325 7.92 13.06 -4.04
N TRP A 326 6.63 12.94 -3.69
CA TRP A 326 5.85 11.74 -3.90
C TRP A 326 5.63 11.47 -5.39
N ALA A 327 5.20 12.47 -6.17
CA ALA A 327 5.00 12.31 -7.60
C ALA A 327 6.30 11.89 -8.30
N VAL A 328 7.42 12.56 -8.02
CA VAL A 328 8.72 12.23 -8.63
C VAL A 328 9.23 10.86 -8.19
N ALA A 329 9.10 10.51 -6.91
CA ALA A 329 9.54 9.21 -6.41
C ALA A 329 8.72 8.08 -7.04
N LEU A 330 7.40 8.23 -7.14
CA LEU A 330 6.53 7.24 -7.78
C LEU A 330 6.81 7.14 -9.28
N GLY A 331 6.90 8.27 -9.98
CA GLY A 331 7.16 8.32 -11.42
C GLY A 331 8.55 7.83 -11.83
N SER A 332 9.52 7.83 -10.90
CA SER A 332 10.82 7.20 -11.12
C SER A 332 10.77 5.65 -11.12
N GLY A 333 9.62 5.08 -10.78
CA GLY A 333 9.43 3.64 -10.62
C GLY A 333 10.04 3.08 -9.33
N THR A 334 10.26 3.93 -8.32
CA THR A 334 10.68 3.48 -6.98
C THR A 334 9.59 2.58 -6.38
N SER A 335 10.00 1.52 -5.69
CA SER A 335 9.07 0.61 -5.01
C SER A 335 8.45 1.30 -3.81
N GLY A 336 7.12 1.37 -3.74
CA GLY A 336 6.43 2.08 -2.67
C GLY A 336 4.93 2.07 -2.85
#